data_AF-A0A1B6HCW1-F1
#
_entry.id   AF-A0A1B6HCW1-F1
#
_cell.length_a   1.000
_cell.length_b   1.000
_cell.length_c   1.000
_cell.angle_alpha   90.00
_cell.angle_beta   90.00
_cell.angle_gamma   90.00
#
_symmetry.space_group_name_H-M   'P 1'
#
loop_
_entity.id
_entity.type
_entity.pdbx_description
1 polymer ?
#
loop_
_entity_poly.entity_id
_entity_poly.type
_entity_poly.pdbx_seq_one_letter_code
_entity_poly.pdbx_strand_id
1 'polypeptide(L)'
;FNNQSYLEHFYSELTAGPNHLKNVENGKTFQVKRLFTKLRKPTDRYEWSASPAVVNAYIDFQLNSIILPAGILQPPFFGKGRTEALNYGGIGVVIGHEITHAFDDVGRQSDGFGNLAQWWTDGTVERYLDKTKCFVRQYSNYRVPQLDEMLMKTAYMNGVVTLG
;
A
#
# COMPACT_ATOMS: atom_id res chain seq x y z
N PHE A 1 22.93 13.50 2.20
CA PHE A 1 21.83 13.03 1.33
C PHE A 1 21.61 13.95 0.13
N ASN A 2 22.67 14.29 -0.60
CA ASN A 2 22.56 15.07 -1.83
C ASN A 2 23.18 14.25 -2.96
N ASN A 3 22.40 13.32 -3.51
CA ASN A 3 22.85 12.44 -4.59
C ASN A 3 22.14 12.84 -5.89
N GLN A 4 22.32 14.11 -6.26
CA GLN A 4 21.82 14.65 -7.53
C GLN A 4 22.26 13.75 -8.69
N SER A 5 23.50 13.27 -8.65
CA SER A 5 24.07 12.34 -9.62
C SER A 5 23.28 11.02 -9.75
N TYR A 6 22.68 10.50 -8.68
CA TYR A 6 21.86 9.29 -8.76
C TYR A 6 20.52 9.52 -9.43
N LEU A 7 19.82 10.62 -9.13
CA LEU A 7 18.55 10.93 -9.80
C LEU A 7 18.78 11.27 -11.28
N GLU A 8 19.82 12.03 -11.60
CA GLU A 8 20.20 12.32 -12.98
C GLU A 8 20.56 11.05 -13.75
N HIS A 9 21.34 10.15 -13.13
CA HIS A 9 21.66 8.85 -13.71
C HIS A 9 20.42 7.97 -13.87
N PHE A 10 19.53 7.96 -12.88
CA PHE A 10 18.30 7.18 -12.92
C PHE A 10 17.41 7.55 -14.12
N TYR A 11 17.30 8.83 -14.44
CA TYR A 11 16.48 9.33 -15.55
C TYR A 11 17.26 9.53 -16.86
N SER A 12 18.52 9.10 -16.96
CA SER A 12 19.38 9.44 -18.11
C SER A 12 18.87 8.88 -19.45
N GLU A 13 18.09 7.79 -19.42
CA GLU A 13 17.49 7.18 -20.62
C GLU A 13 16.09 7.72 -20.96
N LEU A 14 15.50 8.56 -20.10
CA LEU A 14 14.17 9.11 -20.30
C LEU A 14 14.25 10.45 -21.04
N THR A 15 13.68 10.51 -22.23
CA THR A 15 13.62 11.74 -23.04
C THR A 15 12.20 12.31 -23.04
N ALA A 16 12.11 13.63 -22.90
CA ALA A 16 10.87 14.39 -23.00
C ALA A 16 11.04 15.57 -23.98
N GLY A 17 10.02 15.84 -24.78
CA GLY A 17 9.97 16.94 -25.74
C GLY A 17 8.57 17.60 -25.79
N PRO A 18 8.26 18.38 -26.83
CA PRO A 18 6.98 19.11 -26.91
C PRO A 18 5.77 18.20 -27.18
N ASN A 19 5.98 16.98 -27.68
CA ASN A 19 4.90 16.05 -28.00
C ASN A 19 4.48 15.22 -26.78
N HIS A 20 3.30 15.50 -26.23
CA HIS A 20 2.79 14.83 -25.04
C HIS A 20 2.62 13.32 -25.22
N LEU A 21 2.01 12.86 -26.33
CA LEU A 21 1.83 11.44 -26.60
C LEU A 21 3.17 10.72 -26.61
N LYS A 22 4.19 11.32 -27.24
CA LYS A 22 5.52 10.73 -27.28
C LYS A 22 6.17 10.64 -25.90
N ASN A 23 5.98 11.65 -25.06
CA ASN A 23 6.48 11.63 -23.69
C ASN A 23 5.84 10.48 -22.87
N VAL A 24 4.53 10.24 -23.04
CA VAL A 24 3.83 9.13 -22.38
C VAL A 24 4.38 7.78 -22.86
N GLU A 25 4.58 7.60 -24.17
CA GLU A 25 5.20 6.38 -24.72
C GLU A 25 6.61 6.14 -24.18
N ASN A 26 7.44 7.20 -24.16
CA ASN A 26 8.81 7.14 -23.65
C ASN A 26 8.80 6.76 -22.15
N GLY A 27 7.92 7.37 -21.36
CA GLY A 27 7.75 7.07 -19.94
C GLY A 27 7.35 5.61 -19.70
N LYS A 28 6.37 5.09 -20.43
CA LYS A 28 5.96 3.68 -20.34
C LYS A 28 7.11 2.73 -20.71
N THR A 29 7.81 3.04 -21.81
CA THR A 29 8.94 2.24 -22.27
C THR A 29 10.06 2.20 -21.23
N PHE A 30 10.38 3.35 -20.63
CA PHE A 30 11.36 3.45 -19.55
C PHE A 30 10.98 2.59 -18.34
N GLN A 31 9.73 2.64 -17.88
CA GLN A 31 9.26 1.83 -16.75
C GLN A 31 9.32 0.33 -17.03
N VAL A 32 8.89 -0.10 -18.22
CA VAL A 32 8.92 -1.51 -18.62
C VAL A 32 10.36 -2.02 -18.72
N LYS A 33 11.27 -1.27 -19.37
CA LYS A 33 12.69 -1.61 -19.43
C LYS A 33 13.27 -1.77 -18.03
N ARG A 34 13.01 -0.80 -17.14
CA ARG A 34 13.47 -0.83 -15.75
C ARG A 34 13.01 -2.09 -15.02
N LEU A 35 11.73 -2.44 -15.11
CA LEU A 35 11.20 -3.69 -14.54
C LEU A 35 11.94 -4.92 -15.06
N PHE A 36 12.19 -5.01 -16.37
CA PHE A 36 12.93 -6.14 -16.94
C PHE A 36 14.38 -6.23 -16.46
N THR A 37 15.06 -5.09 -16.21
CA THR A 37 16.44 -5.12 -15.69
C THR A 37 16.57 -5.72 -14.29
N LYS A 38 15.46 -5.87 -13.55
CA LYS A 38 15.44 -6.43 -12.20
C LYS A 38 15.33 -7.96 -12.17
N LEU A 39 14.87 -8.61 -13.24
CA LEU A 39 14.50 -10.03 -13.25
C LEU A 39 15.62 -10.99 -12.76
N ARG A 40 16.88 -10.63 -12.96
CA ARG A 40 18.05 -11.45 -12.59
C ARG A 40 18.88 -10.81 -11.47
N LYS A 41 18.33 -9.82 -10.78
CA LYS A 41 18.98 -9.13 -9.66
C LYS A 41 18.26 -9.49 -8.36
N PRO A 42 18.96 -9.48 -7.22
CA PRO A 42 18.30 -9.57 -5.94
C PRO A 42 17.35 -8.39 -5.74
N THR A 43 16.32 -8.58 -4.92
CA THR A 43 15.40 -7.52 -4.51
C THR A 43 16.19 -6.40 -3.82
N ASP A 44 16.02 -5.17 -4.31
CA ASP A 44 16.56 -3.97 -3.66
C ASP A 44 15.62 -3.54 -2.52
N ARG A 45 16.05 -3.76 -1.27
CA ARG A 45 15.26 -3.40 -0.08
C ARG A 45 15.24 -1.89 0.22
N TYR A 46 16.02 -1.08 -0.50
CA TYR A 46 16.03 0.37 -0.37
C TYR A 46 15.15 1.07 -1.41
N GLU A 47 14.58 0.31 -2.34
CA GLU A 47 13.66 0.85 -3.33
C GLU A 47 12.28 1.10 -2.73
N TRP A 48 11.73 2.30 -2.95
CA TRP A 48 10.39 2.65 -2.52
C TRP A 48 9.40 2.46 -3.67
N SER A 49 8.25 1.87 -3.37
CA SER A 49 7.14 1.69 -4.32
C SER A 49 6.30 2.96 -4.51
N ALA A 50 6.45 3.95 -3.63
CA ALA A 50 5.69 5.20 -3.63
C ALA A 50 6.58 6.44 -3.71
N SER A 51 6.09 7.47 -4.42
CA SER A 51 6.72 8.79 -4.46
C SER A 51 6.53 9.52 -3.12
N PRO A 52 7.52 10.32 -2.66
CA PRO A 52 7.40 11.08 -1.42
C PRO A 52 6.27 12.11 -1.43
N ALA A 53 5.78 12.53 -2.61
CA ALA A 53 4.71 13.50 -2.75
C ALA A 53 3.29 12.91 -2.63
N VAL A 54 3.16 11.59 -2.45
CA VAL A 54 1.86 10.92 -2.33
C VAL A 54 1.24 11.16 -0.96
N VAL A 55 -0.06 11.46 -0.92
CA VAL A 55 -0.86 11.52 0.32
C VAL A 55 -1.51 10.16 0.55
N ASN A 56 -0.71 9.21 1.04
CA ASN A 56 -1.15 7.85 1.39
C ASN A 56 -0.12 7.17 2.31
N ALA A 57 -0.37 5.94 2.73
CA ALA A 57 0.61 5.03 3.35
C ALA A 57 0.46 3.63 2.75
N TYR A 58 1.49 2.79 2.93
CA TYR A 58 1.54 1.46 2.31
C TYR A 58 2.31 0.46 3.15
N ILE A 59 1.93 -0.81 3.06
CA ILE A 59 2.80 -1.95 3.35
C ILE A 59 3.40 -2.52 2.05
N ASP A 60 4.68 -2.84 2.10
CA ASP A 60 5.32 -3.73 1.12
C ASP A 60 5.50 -5.11 1.77
N PHE A 61 4.67 -6.07 1.36
CA PHE A 61 4.67 -7.43 1.93
C PHE A 61 6.00 -8.16 1.67
N GLN A 62 6.61 -7.97 0.50
CA GLN A 62 7.85 -8.66 0.13
C GLN A 62 9.05 -8.10 0.90
N LEU A 63 9.01 -6.82 1.24
CA LEU A 63 10.03 -6.17 2.05
C LEU A 63 9.73 -6.19 3.55
N ASN A 64 8.52 -6.63 3.94
CA ASN A 64 7.98 -6.51 5.29
C ASN A 64 8.25 -5.11 5.87
N SER A 65 7.84 -4.08 5.13
CA SER A 65 8.14 -2.68 5.45
C SER A 65 6.90 -1.80 5.31
N ILE A 66 6.71 -0.86 6.22
CA ILE A 66 5.73 0.21 6.10
C ILE A 66 6.38 1.44 5.47
N ILE A 67 5.64 2.14 4.61
CA ILE A 67 6.10 3.32 3.88
C ILE A 67 5.17 4.49 4.21
N LEU A 68 5.74 5.58 4.73
CA LEU A 68 5.03 6.81 5.06
C LEU A 68 5.65 7.96 4.24
N PRO A 69 5.14 8.22 3.02
CA PRO A 69 5.55 9.35 2.21
C PRO A 69 5.43 10.69 2.95
N ALA A 70 6.27 11.67 2.60
CA ALA A 70 6.19 13.01 3.19
C ALA A 70 4.82 13.67 2.96
N GLY A 71 4.14 13.35 1.85
CA GLY A 71 2.83 13.88 1.51
C GLY A 71 1.72 13.54 2.51
N ILE A 72 1.77 12.43 3.26
CA ILE A 72 0.76 12.16 4.31
C ILE A 72 1.12 12.81 5.65
N LEU A 73 2.38 13.21 5.86
CA LEU A 73 2.89 13.75 7.13
C LEU A 73 2.56 15.25 7.31
N GLN A 74 1.30 15.59 7.12
CA GLN A 74 0.75 16.94 7.22
C GLN A 74 -0.66 16.90 7.84
N PRO A 75 -1.24 18.06 8.23
CA PRO A 75 -2.62 18.09 8.70
C PRO A 75 -3.60 17.53 7.65
N PRO A 76 -4.65 16.79 8.08
CA PRO A 76 -5.06 16.57 9.46
C PRO A 76 -4.26 15.49 10.20
N PHE A 77 -3.47 14.66 9.51
CA PHE A 77 -2.82 13.46 10.05
C PHE A 77 -1.71 13.75 11.06
N PHE A 78 -0.81 14.70 10.74
CA PHE A 78 0.35 14.99 11.58
C PHE A 78 0.64 16.50 11.64
N GLY A 79 1.15 16.96 12.78
CA GLY A 79 1.72 18.30 12.89
C GLY A 79 2.54 18.49 14.15
N LYS A 80 3.70 19.15 14.02
CA LYS A 80 4.53 19.55 15.17
C LYS A 80 3.80 20.63 15.98
N GLY A 81 3.75 20.48 17.31
CA GLY A 81 3.09 21.43 18.21
C GLY A 81 1.57 21.25 18.35
N ARG A 82 0.98 20.20 17.77
CA ARG A 82 -0.40 19.79 18.02
C ARG A 82 -0.46 18.85 19.24
N THR A 83 -1.64 18.71 19.85
CA THR A 83 -1.82 17.75 20.94
C THR A 83 -1.51 16.33 20.47
N GLU A 84 -0.89 15.53 21.34
CA GLU A 84 -0.54 14.15 21.02
C GLU A 84 -1.77 13.34 20.60
N ALA A 85 -2.91 13.56 21.24
CA ALA A 85 -4.18 12.93 20.89
C ALA A 85 -4.54 13.09 19.40
N LEU A 86 -4.29 14.26 18.81
CA LEU A 86 -4.55 14.49 17.38
C LEU A 86 -3.55 13.76 16.48
N ASN A 87 -2.28 13.67 16.88
CA ASN A 87 -1.28 12.92 16.12
C ASN A 87 -1.53 11.40 16.23
N TYR A 88 -1.85 10.89 17.41
CA TYR A 88 -2.20 9.47 17.61
C TYR A 88 -3.50 9.09 16.90
N GLY A 89 -4.53 9.95 16.95
CA GLY A 89 -5.79 9.72 16.24
C GLY A 89 -5.71 9.93 14.72
N GLY A 90 -4.72 10.68 14.25
CA GLY A 90 -4.41 10.88 12.83
C GLY A 90 -3.38 9.87 12.33
N ILE A 91 -2.12 10.30 12.27
CA ILE A 91 -1.03 9.46 11.74
C ILE A 91 -0.79 8.19 12.55
N GLY A 92 -1.07 8.19 13.86
CA GLY A 92 -0.95 7.00 14.69
C GLY A 92 -1.87 5.86 14.25
N VAL A 93 -3.13 6.17 13.90
CA VAL A 93 -4.07 5.19 13.33
C VAL A 93 -3.58 4.68 11.98
N VAL A 94 -3.05 5.56 11.12
CA VAL A 94 -2.48 5.15 9.83
C VAL A 94 -1.30 4.20 10.02
N ILE A 95 -0.37 4.50 10.92
CA ILE A 95 0.76 3.62 11.23
C ILE A 95 0.26 2.27 11.76
N GLY A 96 -0.71 2.27 12.67
CA GLY A 96 -1.31 1.05 13.19
C GLY A 96 -2.02 0.22 12.11
N HIS A 97 -2.69 0.88 11.16
CA HIS A 97 -3.31 0.25 10.01
C HIS A 97 -2.28 -0.46 9.13
N GLU A 98 -1.19 0.22 8.73
CA GLU A 98 -0.13 -0.41 7.91
C GLU A 98 0.57 -1.56 8.63
N ILE A 99 0.79 -1.45 9.95
CA ILE A 99 1.34 -2.57 10.74
C ILE A 99 0.36 -3.75 10.76
N THR A 100 -0.96 -3.47 10.85
CA THR A 100 -1.99 -4.51 10.89
C THR A 100 -2.05 -5.29 9.58
N HIS A 101 -1.77 -4.64 8.43
CA HIS A 101 -1.70 -5.35 7.16
C HIS A 101 -0.67 -6.49 7.16
N ALA A 102 0.43 -6.41 7.92
CA ALA A 102 1.37 -7.52 8.04
C ALA A 102 0.74 -8.80 8.65
N PHE A 103 -0.44 -8.68 9.26
CA PHE A 103 -1.16 -9.75 9.94
C PHE A 103 -2.63 -9.89 9.49
N ASP A 104 -3.01 -9.21 8.42
CA ASP A 104 -4.33 -9.39 7.81
C ASP A 104 -4.43 -10.75 7.08
N ASP A 105 -5.52 -11.00 6.37
CA ASP A 105 -5.77 -12.29 5.72
C ASP A 105 -4.76 -12.62 4.60
N VAL A 106 -4.12 -11.59 4.03
CA VAL A 106 -3.05 -11.70 3.03
C VAL A 106 -1.67 -11.70 3.70
N GLY A 107 -1.38 -10.68 4.52
CA GLY A 107 -0.08 -10.46 5.15
C GLY A 107 0.35 -11.59 6.06
N ARG A 108 -0.59 -12.21 6.80
CA ARG A 108 -0.27 -13.36 7.68
C ARG A 108 0.35 -14.55 6.94
N GLN A 109 0.19 -14.62 5.62
CA GLN A 109 0.71 -15.73 4.81
C GLN A 109 2.21 -15.58 4.54
N SER A 110 2.80 -14.43 4.86
CA SER A 110 4.23 -14.16 4.70
C SER A 110 4.96 -14.16 6.04
N ASP A 111 6.17 -14.70 6.07
CA ASP A 111 7.05 -14.68 7.24
C ASP A 111 7.67 -13.29 7.48
N GLY A 112 8.46 -13.16 8.55
CA GLY A 112 9.12 -11.89 8.90
C GLY A 112 10.15 -11.39 7.87
N PHE A 113 10.51 -12.19 6.88
CA PHE A 113 11.40 -11.82 5.79
C PHE A 113 10.65 -11.46 4.50
N GLY A 114 9.32 -11.61 4.47
CA GLY A 114 8.47 -11.35 3.31
C GLY A 114 8.28 -12.54 2.37
N ASN A 115 8.63 -13.77 2.81
CA ASN A 115 8.42 -14.98 2.01
C ASN A 115 7.05 -15.58 2.29
N LEU A 116 6.33 -16.00 1.24
CA LEU A 116 5.11 -16.78 1.38
C LEU A 116 5.43 -18.13 2.04
N ALA A 117 5.06 -18.26 3.32
CA ALA A 117 5.33 -19.43 4.13
C ALA A 117 4.31 -19.51 5.28
N GLN A 118 3.74 -20.69 5.52
CA GLN A 118 2.88 -20.91 6.69
C GLN A 118 3.75 -20.95 7.95
N TRP A 119 3.75 -19.87 8.74
CA TRP A 119 4.49 -19.76 10.00
C TRP A 119 3.58 -19.82 11.24
N TRP A 120 2.25 -19.84 11.03
CA TRP A 120 1.26 -20.13 12.06
C TRP A 120 0.94 -21.61 12.12
N THR A 121 0.64 -22.11 13.32
CA THR A 121 0.07 -23.44 13.48
C THR A 121 -1.35 -23.48 12.90
N ASP A 122 -1.79 -24.65 12.45
CA ASP A 122 -3.13 -24.83 11.88
C ASP A 122 -4.23 -24.36 12.84
N GLY A 123 -4.09 -24.64 14.14
CA GLY A 123 -5.04 -24.18 15.16
C GLY A 123 -5.09 -22.66 15.34
N THR A 124 -4.00 -21.94 15.08
CA THR A 124 -3.99 -20.47 15.08
C THR A 124 -4.68 -19.94 13.82
N VAL A 125 -4.42 -20.54 12.66
CA VAL A 125 -5.08 -20.18 11.39
C VAL A 125 -6.59 -20.38 11.49
N GLU A 126 -7.05 -21.52 12.00
CA GLU A 126 -8.46 -21.81 12.18
C GLU A 126 -9.15 -20.75 13.07
N ARG A 127 -8.54 -20.41 14.21
CA ARG A 127 -9.08 -19.40 15.14
C ARG A 127 -9.07 -17.99 14.54
N TYR A 128 -8.05 -17.66 13.76
CA TYR A 128 -7.98 -16.39 13.05
C TYR A 128 -9.13 -16.28 12.05
N LEU A 129 -9.29 -17.29 11.18
CA LEU A 129 -10.36 -17.33 10.19
C LEU A 129 -11.74 -17.31 10.85
N ASP A 130 -11.91 -17.96 12.00
CA ASP A 130 -13.17 -17.89 12.73
C ASP A 130 -13.49 -16.48 13.25
N LYS A 131 -12.49 -15.77 13.77
CA LYS A 131 -12.64 -14.37 14.21
C LYS A 131 -12.94 -13.43 13.05
N THR A 132 -12.28 -13.58 11.90
CA THR A 132 -12.49 -12.67 10.76
C THR A 132 -13.89 -12.78 10.17
N LYS A 133 -14.58 -13.93 10.29
CA LYS A 133 -16.00 -14.07 9.90
C LYS A 133 -16.90 -13.03 10.58
N CYS A 134 -16.57 -12.59 11.79
CA CYS A 134 -17.32 -11.54 12.47
C CYS A 134 -17.31 -10.24 11.67
N PHE A 135 -16.13 -9.79 11.24
CA PHE A 135 -15.96 -8.57 10.45
C PHE A 135 -16.56 -8.72 9.05
N VAL A 136 -16.37 -9.87 8.39
CA VAL A 136 -17.01 -10.16 7.10
C VAL A 136 -18.53 -9.98 7.21
N ARG A 137 -19.17 -10.57 8.23
CA ARG A 137 -20.62 -10.41 8.45
C ARG A 137 -21.00 -8.96 8.77
N GLN A 138 -20.25 -8.30 9.64
CA GLN A 138 -20.50 -6.91 10.02
C GLN A 138 -20.50 -6.01 8.78
N TYR A 139 -19.45 -6.05 7.97
CA TYR A 139 -19.31 -5.17 6.82
C TYR A 139 -20.26 -5.56 5.70
N SER A 140 -20.57 -6.85 5.50
CA SER A 140 -21.55 -7.28 4.50
C SER A 140 -22.98 -6.78 4.78
N ASN A 141 -23.26 -6.32 6.00
CA ASN A 141 -24.55 -5.74 6.36
C ASN A 141 -24.63 -4.22 6.14
N TYR A 142 -23.52 -3.56 5.74
CA TYR A 142 -23.54 -2.14 5.41
C TYR A 142 -24.10 -1.92 4.01
N ARG A 143 -25.24 -1.24 3.95
CA ARG A 143 -25.84 -0.78 2.69
C ARG A 143 -25.07 0.39 2.12
N VAL A 144 -24.95 0.44 0.79
CA VAL A 144 -24.35 1.56 0.05
C VAL A 144 -25.39 2.15 -0.91
N PRO A 145 -26.36 2.95 -0.42
CA PRO A 145 -27.50 3.42 -1.21
C PRO A 145 -27.11 4.18 -2.48
N GLN A 146 -25.94 4.81 -2.48
CA GLN A 146 -25.39 5.58 -3.60
C GLN A 146 -25.15 4.71 -4.84
N LEU A 147 -25.07 3.38 -4.69
CA LEU A 147 -24.85 2.44 -5.79
C LEU A 147 -26.15 1.76 -6.26
N ASP A 148 -27.27 1.98 -5.57
CA ASP A 148 -28.51 1.24 -5.84
C ASP A 148 -29.03 1.49 -7.26
N GLU A 149 -28.98 2.73 -7.72
CA GLU A 149 -29.43 3.13 -9.06
C GLU A 149 -28.52 2.53 -10.15
N MET A 150 -27.20 2.63 -9.96
CA MET A 150 -26.21 2.10 -10.90
C MET A 150 -26.29 0.58 -11.05
N LEU A 151 -26.57 -0.13 -9.95
CA LEU A 151 -26.62 -1.59 -9.92
C LEU A 151 -28.03 -2.16 -10.13
N MET A 152 -29.06 -1.30 -10.21
CA MET A 152 -30.47 -1.66 -10.28
C MET A 152 -30.92 -2.64 -9.19
N LYS A 153 -30.29 -2.57 -8.00
CA LYS A 153 -30.58 -3.42 -6.85
C LYS A 153 -30.05 -2.78 -5.57
N THR A 154 -30.53 -3.21 -4.41
CA THR A 154 -29.94 -2.78 -3.14
C THR A 154 -28.49 -3.26 -3.03
N ALA A 155 -27.57 -2.31 -2.90
CA ALA A 155 -26.15 -2.54 -2.82
C ALA A 155 -25.69 -2.65 -1.36
N TYR A 156 -24.84 -3.62 -1.10
CA TYR A 156 -24.18 -3.83 0.18
C TYR A 156 -22.66 -3.90 -0.05
N MET A 157 -21.89 -3.52 0.96
CA MET A 157 -20.45 -3.70 0.96
C MET A 157 -20.11 -5.20 0.84
N ASN A 158 -19.02 -5.52 0.16
CA ASN A 158 -18.53 -6.90 0.11
C ASN A 158 -17.54 -7.12 1.26
N GLY A 159 -18.03 -7.67 2.38
CA GLY A 159 -17.20 -7.86 3.57
C GLY A 159 -16.04 -8.85 3.40
N VAL A 160 -16.01 -9.66 2.34
CA VAL A 160 -14.86 -10.53 2.01
C VAL A 160 -13.78 -9.73 1.29
N VAL A 161 -14.16 -8.91 0.30
CA VAL A 161 -13.22 -8.11 -0.50
C VAL A 161 -12.66 -6.92 0.28
N THR A 162 -13.41 -6.44 1.29
CA THR A 162 -12.95 -5.37 2.19
C THR A 162 -12.42 -5.90 3.52
N LEU A 163 -12.19 -7.21 3.63
CA LEU A 163 -11.41 -7.77 4.74
C LEU A 163 -9.94 -7.61 4.39
N GLY A 164 -9.15 -7.08 5.34
CA GLY A 164 -7.75 -6.73 5.09
C GLY A 164 -7.66 -5.36 4.45
#